data_AF-A0A0N4UYI6-F1
#
_entry.id   AF-A0A0N4UYI6-F1
#
_cell.length_a   1.000
_cell.length_b   1.000
_cell.length_c   1.000
_cell.angle_alpha   90.00
_cell.angle_beta   90.00
_cell.angle_gamma   90.00
#
_symmetry.space_group_name_H-M   'P 1'
#
loop_
_entity.id
_entity.type
_entity.pdbx_description
1 polymer ?
#
loop_
_entity_poly.entity_id
_entity_poly.type
_entity_poly.pdbx_seq_one_letter_code
_entity_poly.pdbx_strand_id
1 'polypeptide(L)'
;MQCTAHTKAEQIHSVLRRYCLITTGPMGRVLKPKCKPNLVMYIKSVDLIKPDKWGTSEAISFLQQLLTYRGYYDENLEWIFIENVQFVLSVSLSRTASSSHLPHRFKTLLRICHIEFPSEQDLMTVYSSYLSSVLQNSVISTNVIHDSEQSFEFLMPAVIYETCRTFLDRLASENDKCRFKDILYTIYFVSPQVAMLSMGSSGSALLSPIAIKEYHGSLQKSANRYEFEVAQLNSPLFDDFVSLCSKLDRILTAEGGSTTLVGKAGVGRRAAASLVAHIHQMKTFTPQVSTTYGIKQFNNDLKQVEVENYQFFLLCFLNREFLAYINY
;
A
#
# COMPACT_ATOMS: atom_id res chain seq x y z
N MET A 1 -10.77 -9.73 6.69
CA MET A 1 -9.75 -10.63 6.11
C MET A 1 -9.51 -10.21 4.68
N GLN A 2 -8.25 -10.02 4.28
CA GLN A 2 -7.87 -9.75 2.90
C GLN A 2 -7.56 -11.06 2.18
N CYS A 3 -8.17 -11.28 1.01
CA CYS A 3 -7.86 -12.43 0.17
C CYS A 3 -6.73 -12.09 -0.81
N THR A 4 -5.91 -13.10 -1.09
CA THR A 4 -4.86 -13.09 -2.11
C THR A 4 -5.00 -14.33 -2.99
N ALA A 5 -4.20 -14.41 -4.06
CA ALA A 5 -4.14 -15.57 -4.94
C ALA A 5 -3.82 -16.90 -4.23
N HIS A 6 -3.21 -16.84 -3.04
CA HIS A 6 -2.78 -18.00 -2.27
C HIS A 6 -3.70 -18.33 -1.08
N THR A 7 -4.85 -17.64 -0.97
CA THR A 7 -5.77 -17.88 0.14
C THR A 7 -6.41 -19.26 0.07
N LYS A 8 -6.26 -20.05 1.14
CA LYS A 8 -6.81 -21.40 1.32
C LYS A 8 -7.93 -21.42 2.37
N ALA A 9 -8.64 -22.54 2.48
CA ALA A 9 -9.70 -22.69 3.49
C ALA A 9 -9.15 -22.60 4.93
N GLU A 10 -7.94 -23.10 5.17
CA GLU A 10 -7.26 -23.05 6.46
C GLU A 10 -7.12 -21.62 7.01
N GLN A 11 -6.84 -20.64 6.15
CA GLN A 11 -6.71 -19.24 6.58
C GLN A 11 -8.06 -18.67 7.05
N ILE A 12 -9.14 -18.98 6.34
CA ILE A 12 -10.50 -18.58 6.71
C ILE A 12 -10.89 -19.24 8.04
N HIS A 13 -10.59 -20.53 8.17
CA HIS A 13 -10.83 -21.31 9.38
C HIS A 13 -10.05 -20.79 10.60
N SER A 14 -8.77 -20.47 10.44
CA SER A 14 -7.92 -19.88 11.47
C SER A 14 -8.47 -18.53 11.97
N VAL A 15 -8.92 -17.66 11.06
CA VAL A 15 -9.57 -16.39 11.42
C VAL A 15 -10.86 -16.65 12.20
N LEU A 16 -11.69 -17.61 11.78
CA LEU A 16 -12.91 -17.97 12.52
C LEU A 16 -12.59 -18.49 13.93
N ARG A 17 -11.61 -19.40 14.09
CA ARG A 17 -11.18 -19.91 15.41
C ARG A 17 -10.59 -18.83 16.32
N ARG A 18 -9.97 -17.79 15.75
CA ARG A 18 -9.46 -16.65 16.52
C ARG A 18 -10.59 -15.88 17.21
N TYR A 19 -11.69 -15.62 16.51
CA TYR A 19 -12.80 -14.79 17.00
C TYR A 19 -14.00 -15.57 17.57
N CYS A 20 -14.06 -16.88 17.34
CA CYS A 20 -15.13 -17.75 17.83
C CYS A 20 -14.60 -18.81 18.81
N LEU A 21 -15.45 -19.26 19.72
CA LEU A 21 -15.22 -20.43 20.57
C LEU A 21 -16.07 -21.60 20.08
N ILE A 22 -15.57 -22.80 20.35
CA ILE A 22 -16.35 -24.02 20.15
C ILE A 22 -17.03 -24.34 21.48
N THR A 23 -18.35 -24.47 21.45
CA THR A 23 -19.18 -24.89 22.58
C THR A 23 -19.94 -26.15 22.20
N THR A 24 -20.23 -27.01 23.16
CA THR A 24 -21.11 -28.17 22.96
C THR A 24 -22.57 -27.72 23.01
N GLY A 25 -23.27 -27.86 21.89
CA GLY A 25 -24.71 -27.68 21.78
C GLY A 25 -25.47 -29.01 21.74
N PRO A 26 -26.81 -28.98 21.71
CA PRO A 26 -27.65 -30.17 21.72
C PRO A 26 -27.49 -31.05 20.46
N MET A 27 -27.11 -30.44 19.33
CA MET A 27 -26.93 -31.14 18.04
C MET A 27 -25.47 -31.47 17.74
N GLY A 28 -24.55 -31.23 18.67
CA GLY A 28 -23.11 -31.39 18.49
C GLY A 28 -22.32 -30.13 18.80
N ARG A 29 -21.08 -30.06 18.32
CA ARG A 29 -20.20 -28.91 18.56
C ARG A 29 -20.64 -27.73 17.70
N VAL A 30 -20.66 -26.55 18.30
CA VAL A 30 -21.09 -25.30 17.66
C VAL A 30 -20.01 -24.24 17.86
N LEU A 31 -19.61 -23.61 16.77
CA LEU A 31 -18.74 -22.45 16.73
C LEU A 31 -19.59 -21.18 16.90
N LYS A 32 -19.37 -20.47 18.01
CA LYS A 32 -20.07 -19.22 18.36
C LYS A 32 -19.08 -18.08 18.59
N PRO A 33 -19.43 -16.81 18.31
CA PRO A 33 -18.54 -15.68 18.58
C PRO A 33 -18.23 -15.52 20.08
N LYS A 34 -16.98 -15.12 20.41
CA LYS A 34 -16.50 -15.06 21.81
C LYS A 34 -17.17 -13.99 22.67
N CYS A 35 -17.28 -12.77 22.16
CA CYS A 35 -17.60 -11.61 23.01
C CYS A 35 -18.92 -10.94 22.67
N LYS A 36 -19.48 -11.22 21.49
CA LYS A 36 -20.63 -10.50 20.94
C LYS A 36 -21.67 -11.50 20.41
N PRO A 37 -22.96 -11.13 20.41
CA PRO A 37 -24.00 -12.06 19.96
C PRO A 37 -23.86 -12.43 18.48
N ASN A 38 -23.42 -11.49 17.64
CA ASN A 38 -23.24 -11.65 16.20
C ASN A 38 -21.82 -11.26 15.78
N LEU A 39 -21.25 -12.02 14.85
CA LEU A 39 -19.97 -11.72 14.20
C LEU A 39 -20.21 -11.46 12.71
N VAL A 40 -19.67 -10.35 12.20
CA VAL A 40 -19.64 -10.07 10.77
C VAL A 40 -18.21 -10.28 10.28
N MET A 41 -18.03 -11.29 9.43
CA MET A 41 -16.76 -11.55 8.77
C MET A 41 -16.75 -10.86 7.41
N TYR A 42 -16.02 -9.75 7.33
CA TYR A 42 -15.74 -9.07 6.07
C TYR A 42 -14.54 -9.70 5.36
N ILE A 43 -14.76 -10.18 4.13
CA ILE A 43 -13.77 -10.82 3.28
C ILE A 43 -13.60 -9.97 2.02
N LYS A 44 -12.40 -9.42 1.84
CA LYS A 44 -12.09 -8.46 0.78
C LYS A 44 -11.36 -9.14 -0.39
N SER A 45 -11.74 -8.79 -1.62
CA SER A 45 -11.12 -9.23 -2.88
C SER A 45 -11.15 -10.74 -3.12
N VAL A 46 -12.34 -11.34 -2.98
CA VAL A 46 -12.55 -12.80 -3.18
C VAL A 46 -12.23 -13.23 -4.62
N ASP A 47 -12.33 -12.31 -5.57
CA ASP A 47 -12.02 -12.51 -6.99
C ASP A 47 -10.53 -12.73 -7.30
N LEU A 48 -9.64 -12.45 -6.35
CA LEU A 48 -8.20 -12.65 -6.55
C LEU A 48 -7.75 -14.08 -6.26
N ILE A 49 -8.60 -14.91 -5.65
CA ILE A 49 -8.24 -16.27 -5.25
C ILE A 49 -8.02 -17.12 -6.50
N LYS A 50 -6.81 -17.66 -6.65
CA LYS A 50 -6.46 -18.40 -7.86
C LYS A 50 -7.22 -19.74 -7.90
N PRO A 51 -7.88 -20.08 -9.03
CA PRO A 51 -8.48 -21.39 -9.19
C PRO A 51 -7.41 -22.45 -9.54
N ASP A 52 -7.73 -23.69 -9.24
CA ASP A 52 -6.98 -24.86 -9.64
C ASP A 52 -7.07 -25.10 -11.15
N LYS A 53 -6.35 -26.12 -11.65
CA LYS A 53 -6.40 -26.55 -13.05
C LYS A 53 -7.82 -26.81 -13.58
N TRP A 54 -8.75 -27.11 -12.67
CA TRP A 54 -10.15 -27.42 -12.98
C TRP A 54 -11.11 -26.23 -12.81
N GLY A 55 -10.59 -25.02 -12.55
CA GLY A 55 -11.43 -23.82 -12.38
C GLY A 55 -12.13 -23.71 -11.02
N THR A 56 -11.82 -24.59 -10.07
CA THR A 56 -12.35 -24.58 -8.70
C THR A 56 -11.37 -23.96 -7.73
N SER A 57 -11.86 -23.34 -6.66
CA SER A 57 -11.01 -22.84 -5.57
C SER A 57 -11.48 -23.43 -4.26
N GLU A 58 -10.54 -24.04 -3.52
CA GLU A 58 -10.76 -24.62 -2.19
C GLU A 58 -11.42 -23.62 -1.24
N ALA A 59 -10.93 -22.37 -1.18
CA ALA A 59 -11.46 -21.33 -0.30
C ALA A 59 -12.90 -20.93 -0.65
N ILE A 60 -13.23 -20.84 -1.94
CA ILE A 60 -14.58 -20.52 -2.40
C ILE A 60 -15.53 -21.69 -2.12
N SER A 61 -15.09 -22.93 -2.37
CA SER A 61 -15.86 -24.13 -2.04
C SER A 61 -16.12 -24.25 -0.54
N PHE A 62 -15.14 -23.90 0.29
CA PHE A 62 -15.32 -23.86 1.75
C PHE A 62 -16.35 -22.79 2.16
N LEU A 63 -16.26 -21.57 1.62
CA LEU A 63 -17.27 -20.53 1.87
C LEU A 63 -18.67 -20.97 1.41
N GLN A 64 -18.76 -21.63 0.26
CA GLN A 64 -20.02 -22.20 -0.22
C GLN A 64 -20.58 -23.22 0.78
N GLN A 65 -19.74 -24.11 1.31
CA GLN A 65 -20.13 -25.08 2.34
C GLN A 65 -20.66 -24.38 3.60
N LEU A 66 -19.97 -23.34 4.08
CA LEU A 66 -20.39 -22.58 5.26
C LEU A 66 -21.74 -21.89 5.07
N LEU A 67 -22.01 -21.37 3.86
CA LEU A 67 -23.27 -20.69 3.55
C LEU A 67 -24.44 -21.67 3.38
N THR A 68 -24.22 -22.81 2.70
CA THR A 68 -25.27 -23.80 2.43
C THR A 68 -25.60 -24.65 3.64
N TYR A 69 -24.59 -25.18 4.33
CA TYR A 69 -24.78 -26.19 5.38
C TYR A 69 -24.62 -25.64 6.79
N ARG A 70 -24.23 -24.37 6.97
CA ARG A 70 -24.04 -23.74 8.29
C ARG A 70 -23.08 -24.53 9.18
N GLY A 71 -22.04 -25.11 8.61
CA GLY A 71 -21.06 -25.91 9.34
C GLY A 71 -19.93 -26.42 8.46
N TYR A 72 -18.95 -27.04 9.10
CA TYR A 72 -17.80 -27.66 8.43
C TYR A 72 -17.31 -28.88 9.20
N TYR A 73 -16.51 -29.72 8.54
CA TYR A 73 -15.83 -30.84 9.19
C TYR A 73 -14.49 -30.40 9.78
N ASP A 74 -14.25 -30.73 11.04
CA ASP A 74 -12.96 -30.56 11.69
C ASP A 74 -11.96 -31.63 11.23
N GLU A 75 -10.69 -31.46 11.61
CA GLU A 75 -9.61 -32.44 11.35
C GLU A 75 -9.94 -33.84 11.92
N ASN A 76 -10.70 -33.87 13.01
CA ASN A 76 -11.19 -35.11 13.64
C ASN A 76 -12.42 -35.71 12.95
N LEU A 77 -12.80 -35.21 11.77
CA LEU A 77 -14.00 -35.61 11.02
C LEU A 77 -15.32 -35.37 11.77
N GLU A 78 -15.31 -34.51 12.79
CA GLU A 78 -16.50 -34.09 13.52
C GLU A 78 -17.15 -32.89 12.81
N TRP A 79 -18.47 -32.91 12.68
CA TRP A 79 -19.20 -31.76 12.14
C TRP A 79 -19.36 -30.66 13.21
N ILE A 80 -18.90 -29.46 12.87
CA ILE A 80 -19.04 -28.27 13.70
C ILE A 80 -20.02 -27.30 13.04
N PHE A 81 -21.10 -26.98 13.73
CA PHE A 81 -22.08 -25.97 13.29
C PHE A 81 -21.55 -24.56 13.49
N ILE A 82 -21.96 -23.61 12.66
CA ILE A 82 -21.65 -22.18 12.83
C ILE A 82 -22.94 -21.43 13.13
N GLU A 83 -22.98 -20.75 14.27
CA GLU A 83 -24.09 -19.90 14.68
C GLU A 83 -23.66 -18.44 14.80
N ASN A 84 -24.58 -17.53 14.44
CA ASN A 84 -24.42 -16.08 14.56
C ASN A 84 -23.19 -15.48 13.85
N VAL A 85 -22.82 -16.04 12.69
CA VAL A 85 -21.79 -15.47 11.80
C VAL A 85 -22.42 -15.07 10.48
N GLN A 86 -22.21 -13.82 10.09
CA GLN A 86 -22.58 -13.27 8.80
C GLN A 86 -21.32 -13.02 7.96
N PHE A 87 -21.36 -13.40 6.68
CA PHE A 87 -20.27 -13.15 5.75
C PHE A 87 -20.62 -11.98 4.83
N VAL A 88 -19.72 -11.01 4.74
CA VAL A 88 -19.81 -9.88 3.81
C VAL A 88 -18.60 -9.94 2.90
N LEU A 89 -18.84 -9.95 1.59
CA LEU A 89 -17.81 -10.16 0.58
C LEU A 89 -17.65 -8.89 -0.24
N SER A 90 -16.42 -8.51 -0.56
CA SER A 90 -16.12 -7.48 -1.54
C SER A 90 -15.41 -8.10 -2.74
N VAL A 91 -15.84 -7.69 -3.93
CA VAL A 91 -15.32 -8.14 -5.21
C VAL A 91 -14.95 -6.90 -6.02
N SER A 92 -13.75 -6.87 -6.56
CA SER A 92 -13.33 -5.82 -7.48
C SER A 92 -13.60 -6.27 -8.91
N LEU A 93 -14.39 -5.49 -9.66
CA LEU A 93 -14.63 -5.76 -11.09
C LEU A 93 -13.41 -5.32 -11.90
N SER A 94 -12.32 -6.09 -11.84
CA SER A 94 -11.17 -5.81 -12.71
C SER A 94 -11.46 -6.26 -14.13
N ARG A 95 -11.39 -5.33 -15.10
CA ARG A 95 -11.56 -5.60 -16.54
C ARG A 95 -10.39 -6.39 -17.15
N THR A 96 -9.40 -6.80 -16.36
CA THR A 96 -8.27 -7.61 -16.81
C THR A 96 -8.67 -9.08 -16.93
N ALA A 97 -8.28 -9.71 -18.04
CA ALA A 97 -8.66 -11.06 -18.51
C ALA A 97 -8.34 -12.25 -17.58
N SER A 98 -7.85 -12.01 -16.36
CA SER A 98 -7.58 -13.04 -15.35
C SER A 98 -8.48 -12.95 -14.11
N SER A 99 -9.59 -12.20 -14.16
CA SER A 99 -10.59 -12.28 -13.09
C SER A 99 -11.14 -13.70 -13.08
N SER A 100 -10.82 -14.47 -12.03
CA SER A 100 -11.47 -15.75 -11.82
C SER A 100 -12.93 -15.47 -11.55
N HIS A 101 -13.78 -15.72 -12.54
CA HIS A 101 -15.21 -15.58 -12.39
C HIS A 101 -15.66 -16.49 -11.24
N LEU A 102 -16.27 -15.90 -10.21
CA LEU A 102 -16.84 -16.67 -9.11
C LEU A 102 -17.84 -17.70 -9.68
N PRO A 103 -17.81 -18.95 -9.18
CA PRO A 103 -18.74 -19.98 -9.61
C PRO A 103 -20.20 -19.52 -9.50
N HIS A 104 -21.02 -19.84 -10.50
CA HIS A 104 -22.43 -19.45 -10.51
C HIS A 104 -23.16 -19.94 -9.25
N ARG A 105 -22.88 -21.19 -8.81
CA ARG A 105 -23.44 -21.78 -7.59
C ARG A 105 -23.16 -20.95 -6.34
N PHE A 106 -21.99 -20.33 -6.26
CA PHE A 106 -21.63 -19.45 -5.15
C PHE A 106 -22.37 -18.11 -5.24
N LYS A 107 -22.45 -17.51 -6.44
CA LYS A 107 -23.17 -16.25 -6.66
C LYS A 107 -24.65 -16.34 -6.25
N THR A 108 -25.32 -17.45 -6.56
CA THR A 108 -26.75 -17.64 -6.24
C THR A 108 -27.04 -17.66 -4.73
N LEU A 109 -26.07 -18.02 -3.89
CA LEU A 109 -26.21 -18.01 -2.43
C LEU A 109 -26.09 -16.61 -1.84
N LEU A 110 -25.59 -15.64 -2.61
CA LEU A 110 -25.25 -14.31 -2.15
C LEU A 110 -26.29 -13.28 -2.58
N ARG A 111 -26.46 -12.24 -1.77
CA ARG A 111 -27.11 -10.99 -2.19
C ARG A 111 -26.02 -10.06 -2.71
N ILE A 112 -26.07 -9.73 -4.00
CA ILE A 112 -25.05 -8.94 -4.68
C ILE A 112 -25.59 -7.53 -4.94
N CYS A 113 -24.83 -6.52 -4.55
CA CYS A 113 -25.04 -5.14 -4.96
C CYS A 113 -23.85 -4.67 -5.80
N HIS A 114 -24.12 -3.82 -6.79
CA HIS A 114 -23.10 -3.17 -7.60
C HIS A 114 -23.09 -1.68 -7.26
N ILE A 115 -21.89 -1.14 -7.07
CA ILE A 115 -21.67 0.28 -6.81
C ILE A 115 -20.88 0.82 -8.01
N GLU A 116 -21.42 1.85 -8.64
CA GLU A 116 -20.78 2.53 -9.78
C GLU A 116 -19.84 3.63 -9.33
N PHE A 117 -18.96 4.06 -10.23
CA PHE A 117 -18.12 5.22 -9.98
C PHE A 117 -18.99 6.47 -9.84
N PRO A 118 -18.69 7.35 -8.86
CA PRO A 118 -19.44 8.59 -8.67
C PRO A 118 -19.31 9.50 -9.90
N SER A 119 -20.33 10.33 -10.12
CA SER A 119 -20.30 11.32 -11.21
C SER A 119 -19.27 12.42 -10.92
N GLU A 120 -18.92 13.19 -11.95
CA GLU A 120 -18.01 14.33 -11.79
C GLU A 120 -18.55 15.35 -10.78
N GLN A 121 -19.87 15.60 -10.76
CA GLN A 121 -20.50 16.52 -9.82
C GLN A 121 -20.40 16.04 -8.37
N ASP A 122 -20.58 14.73 -8.15
CA ASP A 122 -20.43 14.13 -6.82
C ASP A 122 -18.98 14.24 -6.34
N LEU A 123 -18.01 13.96 -7.24
CA LEU A 123 -16.59 14.10 -6.95
C LEU A 123 -16.23 15.54 -6.59
N MET A 124 -16.74 16.53 -7.33
CA MET A 124 -16.51 17.95 -7.03
C MET A 124 -17.05 18.32 -5.65
N THR A 125 -18.22 17.81 -5.28
CA THR A 125 -18.83 18.04 -3.95
C THR A 125 -17.99 17.40 -2.84
N VAL A 126 -17.55 16.16 -3.04
CA VAL A 126 -16.71 15.45 -2.05
C VAL A 126 -15.36 16.18 -1.90
N TYR A 127 -14.63 16.42 -2.98
CA TYR A 127 -13.33 17.07 -2.91
C TYR A 127 -13.40 18.50 -2.37
N SER A 128 -14.43 19.28 -2.71
CA SER A 128 -14.61 20.62 -2.14
C SER A 128 -14.85 20.59 -0.62
N SER A 129 -15.58 19.59 -0.11
CA SER A 129 -15.80 19.42 1.34
C SER A 129 -14.53 19.03 2.12
N TYR A 130 -13.67 18.21 1.51
CA TYR A 130 -12.36 17.86 2.08
C TYR A 130 -11.40 19.04 2.02
N LEU A 131 -11.31 19.72 0.87
CA LEU A 131 -10.42 20.86 0.68
C LEU A 131 -10.80 22.03 1.59
N SER A 132 -12.09 22.32 1.76
CA SER A 132 -12.53 23.39 2.65
C SER A 132 -12.12 23.11 4.10
N SER A 133 -12.24 21.86 4.56
CA SER A 133 -11.83 21.45 5.90
C SER A 133 -10.31 21.58 6.10
N VAL A 134 -9.51 21.19 5.11
CA VAL A 134 -8.04 21.31 5.16
C VAL A 134 -7.60 22.77 5.16
N LEU A 135 -8.19 23.59 4.29
CA LEU A 135 -7.87 25.02 4.18
C LEU A 135 -8.24 25.78 5.45
N GLN A 136 -9.39 25.48 6.05
CA GLN A 136 -9.79 26.08 7.33
C GLN A 136 -8.79 25.76 8.44
N ASN A 137 -8.32 24.51 8.53
CA ASN A 137 -7.34 24.10 9.54
C ASN A 137 -5.96 24.75 9.33
N SER A 138 -5.52 24.94 8.07
CA SER A 138 -4.26 25.62 7.77
C SER A 138 -4.31 27.13 8.03
N VAL A 139 -5.43 27.79 7.72
CA VAL A 139 -5.59 29.24 7.94
C VAL A 139 -5.66 29.58 9.44
N ILE A 140 -6.16 28.67 10.28
CA ILE A 140 -6.20 28.87 11.75
C ILE A 140 -4.81 28.71 12.39
N SER A 141 -3.91 27.93 11.79
CA SER A 141 -2.56 27.68 12.33
C SER A 141 -1.54 28.73 11.90
N THR A 142 -1.76 29.40 10.77
CA THR A 142 -0.99 30.58 10.35
C THR A 142 -1.87 31.82 10.52
N ASN A 143 -1.65 32.61 11.59
CA ASN A 143 -2.19 33.98 11.74
C ASN A 143 -1.60 34.96 10.69
N VAL A 144 -1.48 34.52 9.44
CA VAL A 144 -0.91 35.21 8.31
C VAL A 144 -1.81 34.88 7.14
N ILE A 145 -2.75 35.79 6.84
CA ILE A 145 -3.01 36.40 5.54
C ILE A 145 -4.40 37.06 5.58
N HIS A 146 -4.40 38.38 5.37
CA HIS A 146 -5.60 39.21 5.21
C HIS A 146 -6.07 39.32 3.74
N ASP A 147 -5.37 38.69 2.78
CA ASP A 147 -5.62 38.82 1.34
C ASP A 147 -5.69 37.46 0.61
N SER A 148 -6.83 37.16 0.00
CA SER A 148 -7.10 35.89 -0.69
C SER A 148 -6.14 35.60 -1.85
N GLU A 149 -5.61 36.61 -2.55
CA GLU A 149 -4.83 36.43 -3.77
C GLU A 149 -3.42 35.86 -3.54
N GLN A 150 -2.74 36.23 -2.45
CA GLN A 150 -1.36 35.75 -2.17
C GLN A 150 -1.32 34.28 -1.73
N SER A 151 -2.42 33.76 -1.18
CA SER A 151 -2.50 32.37 -0.74
C SER A 151 -2.52 31.37 -1.91
N PHE A 152 -3.11 31.76 -3.05
CA PHE A 152 -3.15 30.93 -4.26
C PHE A 152 -1.77 30.80 -4.90
N GLU A 153 -0.97 31.86 -4.90
CA GLU A 153 0.38 31.83 -5.50
C GLU A 153 1.32 30.86 -4.77
N PHE A 154 1.14 30.67 -3.45
CA PHE A 154 1.91 29.71 -2.67
C PHE A 154 1.40 28.26 -2.78
N LEU A 155 0.08 28.07 -2.86
CA LEU A 155 -0.52 26.73 -2.91
C LEU A 155 -0.37 26.06 -4.28
N MET A 156 -0.42 26.83 -5.36
CA MET A 156 -0.41 26.32 -6.72
C MET A 156 0.86 25.52 -7.07
N PRO A 157 2.09 25.98 -6.76
CA PRO A 157 3.30 25.19 -6.97
C PRO A 157 3.29 23.87 -6.21
N ALA A 158 2.75 23.84 -4.99
CA ALA A 158 2.64 22.63 -4.20
C ALA A 158 1.65 21.63 -4.82
N VAL A 159 0.48 22.09 -5.27
CA VAL A 159 -0.52 21.25 -5.96
C VAL A 159 0.04 20.69 -7.27
N ILE A 160 0.75 21.51 -8.04
CA ILE A 160 1.41 21.10 -9.29
C ILE A 160 2.48 20.04 -9.00
N TYR A 161 3.32 20.26 -7.99
CA TYR A 161 4.33 19.30 -7.57
C TYR A 161 3.70 17.95 -7.16
N GLU A 162 2.65 18.01 -6.34
CA GLU A 162 1.89 16.84 -5.90
C GLU A 162 1.26 16.07 -7.06
N THR A 163 0.73 16.80 -8.04
CA THR A 163 0.13 16.24 -9.27
C THR A 163 1.18 15.53 -10.12
N CYS A 164 2.35 16.15 -10.34
CA CYS A 164 3.47 15.53 -11.05
C CYS A 164 3.92 14.25 -10.34
N ARG A 165 4.20 14.30 -9.04
CA ARG A 165 4.71 13.15 -8.29
C ARG A 165 3.70 12.00 -8.21
N THR A 166 2.40 12.29 -8.16
CA THR A 166 1.34 11.26 -8.10
C THR A 166 1.10 10.59 -9.44
N PHE A 167 1.07 11.35 -10.53
CA PHE A 167 0.67 10.85 -11.86
C PHE A 167 1.84 10.71 -12.84
N LEU A 168 2.68 11.73 -13.00
CA LEU A 168 3.78 11.75 -13.98
C LEU A 168 4.80 10.65 -13.70
N ASP A 169 5.13 10.40 -12.43
CA ASP A 169 6.13 9.39 -12.05
C ASP A 169 5.68 7.95 -12.32
N ARG A 170 4.39 7.72 -12.55
CA ARG A 170 3.84 6.40 -12.91
C ARG A 170 3.87 6.13 -14.42
N LEU A 171 4.11 7.15 -15.24
CA LEU A 171 4.13 7.02 -16.70
C LEU A 171 5.47 6.45 -17.16
N ALA A 172 5.42 5.36 -17.93
CA ALA A 172 6.62 4.68 -18.45
C ALA A 172 7.16 5.32 -19.74
N SER A 173 6.27 5.75 -20.63
CA SER A 173 6.63 6.30 -21.94
C SER A 173 6.94 7.80 -21.86
N GLU A 174 8.03 8.23 -22.50
CA GLU A 174 8.37 9.66 -22.61
C GLU A 174 7.30 10.45 -23.37
N ASN A 175 6.64 9.85 -24.36
CA ASN A 175 5.56 10.50 -25.08
C ASN A 175 4.35 10.80 -24.17
N ASP A 176 4.00 9.86 -23.29
CA ASP A 176 2.91 10.04 -22.34
C ASP A 176 3.26 11.10 -21.30
N LYS A 177 4.53 11.17 -20.88
CA LYS A 177 5.03 12.22 -19.99
C LYS A 177 4.94 13.60 -20.64
N CYS A 178 5.28 13.74 -21.92
CA CYS A 178 5.12 15.00 -22.65
C CYS A 178 3.65 15.40 -22.72
N ARG A 179 2.77 14.48 -23.15
CA ARG A 179 1.32 14.74 -23.21
C ARG A 179 0.73 15.15 -21.86
N PHE A 180 1.18 14.53 -20.77
CA PHE A 180 0.76 14.91 -19.43
C PHE A 180 1.17 16.35 -19.07
N LYS A 181 2.39 16.76 -19.40
CA LYS A 181 2.87 18.12 -19.18
C LYS A 181 2.06 19.14 -19.99
N ASP A 182 1.67 18.81 -21.22
CA ASP A 182 0.83 19.67 -22.06
C ASP A 182 -0.57 19.86 -21.44
N ILE A 183 -1.17 18.79 -20.91
CA ILE A 183 -2.45 18.86 -20.20
C ILE A 183 -2.32 19.73 -18.96
N LEU A 184 -1.26 19.55 -18.18
CA LEU A 184 -1.01 20.33 -16.97
C LEU A 184 -0.84 21.82 -17.29
N TYR A 185 -0.09 22.14 -18.35
CA TYR A 185 0.08 23.51 -18.83
C TYR A 185 -1.23 24.13 -19.30
N THR A 186 -2.11 23.35 -19.95
CA THR A 186 -3.43 23.81 -20.39
C THR A 186 -4.34 24.17 -19.20
N ILE A 187 -4.22 23.46 -18.08
CA ILE A 187 -5.06 23.67 -16.90
C ILE A 187 -4.53 24.82 -16.03
N TYR A 188 -3.22 24.84 -15.78
CA TYR A 188 -2.63 25.71 -14.77
C TYR A 188 -1.81 26.87 -15.33
N PHE A 189 -1.46 26.87 -16.63
CA PHE A 189 -0.61 27.87 -17.29
C PHE A 189 0.75 28.11 -16.61
N VAL A 190 1.23 27.18 -15.77
CA VAL A 190 2.46 27.30 -14.97
C VAL A 190 3.34 26.06 -15.16
N SER A 191 4.66 26.27 -15.28
CA SER A 191 5.63 25.18 -15.38
C SER A 191 6.10 24.67 -14.01
N PRO A 192 6.21 23.35 -13.78
CA PRO A 192 6.70 22.79 -12.53
C PRO A 192 8.22 22.97 -12.40
N GLN A 193 8.69 23.82 -11.48
CA GLN A 193 10.13 24.06 -11.25
C GLN A 193 10.60 23.82 -9.81
N VAL A 194 9.70 23.51 -8.88
CA VAL A 194 10.04 23.41 -7.44
C VAL A 194 10.22 21.95 -7.02
N ALA A 195 11.24 21.68 -6.21
CA ALA A 195 11.38 20.42 -5.47
C ALA A 195 10.96 20.66 -4.02
N MET A 196 10.20 19.75 -3.42
CA MET A 196 9.82 19.85 -2.01
C MET A 196 10.67 18.87 -1.20
N LEU A 197 11.31 19.35 -0.13
CA LEU A 197 12.17 18.56 0.74
C LEU A 197 11.63 18.50 2.16
N SER A 198 11.86 17.36 2.80
CA SER A 198 11.55 17.14 4.20
C SER A 198 12.63 17.77 5.09
N MET A 199 12.24 18.74 5.93
CA MET A 199 13.12 19.31 6.95
C MET A 199 12.80 18.67 8.31
N GLY A 200 13.32 17.47 8.59
CA GLY A 200 13.15 16.88 9.92
C GLY A 200 13.60 15.44 10.05
N SER A 201 13.93 15.04 11.29
CA SER A 201 14.17 13.65 11.67
C SER A 201 12.85 13.00 12.07
N SER A 202 12.42 12.01 11.27
CA SER A 202 11.36 11.01 11.51
C SER A 202 9.97 11.49 11.97
N GLY A 203 8.96 11.24 11.14
CA GLY A 203 7.57 11.01 11.58
C GLY A 203 6.52 12.02 11.12
N SER A 204 6.88 13.28 10.88
CA SER A 204 5.94 14.31 10.40
C SER A 204 6.67 15.54 9.88
N ALA A 205 7.74 15.32 9.12
CA ALA A 205 8.54 16.43 8.63
C ALA A 205 7.77 17.21 7.55
N LEU A 206 7.51 18.47 7.85
CA LEU A 206 6.88 19.40 6.92
C LEU A 206 7.77 19.57 5.69
N LEU A 207 7.15 19.41 4.52
CA LEU A 207 7.84 19.61 3.26
C LEU A 207 8.01 21.12 3.00
N SER A 208 9.23 21.55 2.71
CA SER A 208 9.57 22.93 2.33
C SER A 208 9.99 23.01 0.86
N PRO A 209 9.57 24.05 0.12
CA PRO A 209 10.01 24.27 -1.26
C PRO A 209 11.47 24.68 -1.30
N ILE A 210 12.28 23.96 -2.08
CA ILE A 210 13.71 24.21 -2.30
C ILE A 210 14.02 24.12 -3.80
N ALA A 211 14.92 24.98 -4.28
CA ALA A 211 15.35 24.93 -5.67
C ALA A 211 16.17 23.65 -5.93
N ILE A 212 16.00 23.04 -7.10
CA ILE A 212 16.71 21.78 -7.47
C ILE A 212 18.23 21.92 -7.32
N LYS A 213 18.78 23.10 -7.65
CA LYS A 213 20.22 23.39 -7.51
C LYS A 213 20.70 23.39 -6.06
N GLU A 214 19.90 23.95 -5.16
CA GLU A 214 20.19 23.97 -3.72
C GLU A 214 20.07 22.56 -3.12
N TYR A 215 19.07 21.80 -3.57
CA TYR A 215 18.92 20.41 -3.18
C TYR A 215 20.13 19.57 -3.59
N HIS A 216 20.63 19.73 -4.82
CA HIS A 216 21.84 19.05 -5.26
C HIS A 216 23.03 19.34 -4.33
N GLY A 217 23.21 20.61 -3.92
CA GLY A 217 24.26 21.01 -2.98
C GLY A 217 24.09 20.39 -1.58
N SER A 218 22.85 20.29 -1.08
CA SER A 218 22.55 19.64 0.20
C SER A 218 22.80 18.12 0.13
N LEU A 219 22.34 17.47 -0.94
CA LEU A 219 22.50 16.04 -1.16
C LEU A 219 23.98 15.66 -1.28
N GLN A 220 24.82 16.48 -1.92
CA GLN A 220 26.26 16.25 -1.98
C GLN A 220 26.91 16.23 -0.58
N LYS A 221 26.51 17.15 0.31
CA LYS A 221 27.02 17.17 1.69
C LYS A 221 26.61 15.91 2.44
N SER A 222 25.37 15.46 2.28
CA SER A 222 24.87 14.22 2.89
C SER A 222 25.53 12.97 2.30
N ALA A 223 25.79 12.95 1.00
CA ALA A 223 26.50 11.85 0.34
C ALA A 223 27.92 11.69 0.91
N ASN A 224 28.65 12.79 1.10
CA ASN A 224 29.99 12.74 1.71
C ASN A 224 29.96 12.21 3.15
N ARG A 225 28.91 12.52 3.93
CA ARG A 225 28.72 11.96 5.28
C ARG A 225 28.43 10.46 5.22
N TYR A 226 27.57 10.03 4.31
CA TYR A 226 27.25 8.62 4.09
C TYR A 226 28.48 7.81 3.68
N GLU A 227 29.33 8.36 2.80
CA GLU A 227 30.59 7.72 2.39
C GLU A 227 31.56 7.52 3.55
N PHE A 228 31.55 8.43 4.52
CA PHE A 228 32.37 8.34 5.72
C PHE A 228 31.83 7.31 6.72
N GLU A 229 30.52 7.28 6.95
CA GLU A 229 29.91 6.49 8.02
C GLU A 229 29.50 5.06 7.62
N VAL A 230 29.06 4.86 6.38
CA VAL A 230 28.35 3.64 5.97
C VAL A 230 29.10 2.89 4.88
N ALA A 231 29.23 3.49 3.70
CA ALA A 231 29.80 2.82 2.53
C ALA A 231 30.11 3.81 1.41
N GLN A 232 31.13 3.49 0.61
CA GLN A 232 31.45 4.26 -0.60
C GLN A 232 30.28 4.26 -1.59
N LEU A 233 29.89 5.46 -2.04
CA LEU A 233 28.80 5.67 -2.97
C LEU A 233 29.37 5.68 -4.38
N ASN A 234 29.44 4.51 -5.01
CA ASN A 234 30.02 4.35 -6.37
C ASN A 234 29.17 4.97 -7.51
N SER A 235 28.18 5.80 -7.19
CA SER A 235 27.28 6.42 -8.16
C SER A 235 27.52 7.93 -8.20
N PRO A 236 28.03 8.51 -9.30
CA PRO A 236 28.01 9.96 -9.46
C PRO A 236 26.58 10.52 -9.32
N LEU A 237 26.47 11.71 -8.70
CA LEU A 237 25.20 12.43 -8.50
C LEU A 237 24.78 13.12 -9.81
N PHE A 238 24.29 12.34 -10.78
CA PHE A 238 23.63 12.91 -11.97
C PHE A 238 22.22 13.42 -11.63
N ASP A 239 21.67 14.30 -12.47
CA ASP A 239 20.34 14.90 -12.27
C ASP A 239 19.23 13.86 -12.05
N ASP A 240 19.29 12.73 -12.74
CA ASP A 240 18.33 11.63 -12.56
C ASP A 240 18.42 10.97 -11.17
N PHE A 241 19.63 10.86 -10.62
CA PHE A 241 19.85 10.33 -9.27
C PHE A 241 19.32 11.30 -8.22
N VAL A 242 19.56 12.60 -8.39
CA VAL A 242 19.02 13.65 -7.51
C VAL A 242 17.49 13.67 -7.58
N SER A 243 16.93 13.59 -8.79
CA SER A 243 15.48 13.47 -9.01
C SER A 243 14.91 12.23 -8.31
N LEU A 244 15.58 11.08 -8.39
CA LEU A 244 15.17 9.87 -7.67
C LEU A 244 15.22 10.06 -6.14
N CYS A 245 16.26 10.70 -5.61
CA CYS A 245 16.37 10.97 -4.18
C CYS A 245 15.24 11.87 -3.68
N SER A 246 14.86 12.92 -4.41
CA SER A 246 13.74 13.79 -4.01
C SER A 246 12.39 13.06 -4.00
N LYS A 247 12.17 12.11 -4.93
CA LYS A 247 10.98 11.26 -4.92
C LYS A 247 10.96 10.32 -3.72
N LEU A 248 12.10 9.71 -3.42
CA LEU A 248 12.25 8.82 -2.28
C LEU A 248 12.09 9.57 -0.95
N ASP A 249 12.67 10.76 -0.84
CA ASP A 249 12.57 11.63 0.34
C ASP A 249 11.11 11.88 0.73
N ARG A 250 10.29 12.27 -0.26
CA ARG A 250 8.85 12.45 -0.07
C ARG A 250 8.13 11.17 0.40
N ILE A 251 8.42 10.02 -0.22
CA ILE A 251 7.71 8.78 0.08
C ILE A 251 8.10 8.24 1.46
N LEU A 252 9.38 8.33 1.82
CA LEU A 252 9.89 7.81 3.09
C LEU A 252 9.52 8.69 4.28
N THR A 253 9.30 9.98 4.05
CA THR A 253 8.80 10.90 5.08
C THR A 253 7.32 10.66 5.38
N ALA A 254 6.55 10.11 4.44
CA ALA A 254 5.13 9.80 4.66
C ALA A 254 4.96 8.60 5.61
N GLU A 255 4.06 8.73 6.59
CA GLU A 255 3.73 7.63 7.51
C GLU A 255 3.21 6.40 6.73
N GLY A 256 3.87 5.25 6.91
CA GLY A 256 3.53 4.02 6.20
C GLY A 256 3.81 4.04 4.70
N GLY A 257 4.61 5.01 4.22
CA GLY A 257 4.99 5.12 2.82
C GLY A 257 5.83 3.92 2.35
N SER A 258 5.38 3.28 1.28
CA SER A 258 6.14 2.22 0.59
C SER A 258 6.26 2.53 -0.90
N THR A 259 7.35 2.10 -1.52
CA THR A 259 7.62 2.35 -2.94
C THR A 259 8.25 1.15 -3.61
N THR A 260 7.96 0.99 -4.90
CA THR A 260 8.52 -0.06 -5.74
C THR A 260 9.43 0.59 -6.78
N LEU A 261 10.74 0.32 -6.67
CA LEU A 261 11.73 0.89 -7.58
C LEU A 261 11.94 -0.03 -8.79
N VAL A 262 11.34 0.31 -9.93
CA VAL A 262 11.43 -0.48 -11.19
C VAL A 262 12.38 0.19 -12.19
N GLY A 263 13.16 -0.59 -12.94
CA GLY A 263 14.14 -0.06 -13.91
C GLY A 263 15.28 -1.03 -14.24
N LYS A 264 16.24 -0.56 -15.05
CA LYS A 264 17.45 -1.31 -15.44
C LYS A 264 18.42 -1.45 -14.27
N ALA A 265 19.14 -2.56 -14.20
CA ALA A 265 20.20 -2.77 -13.21
C ALA A 265 21.34 -1.75 -13.40
N GLY A 266 22.04 -1.40 -12.31
CA GLY A 266 23.20 -0.51 -12.36
C GLY A 266 22.91 0.99 -12.13
N VAL A 267 21.65 1.43 -12.15
CA VAL A 267 21.26 2.86 -11.97
C VAL A 267 21.46 3.38 -10.53
N GLY A 268 21.87 2.53 -9.58
CA GLY A 268 22.10 2.98 -8.19
C GLY A 268 20.83 3.19 -7.35
N ARG A 269 19.67 2.64 -7.76
CA ARG A 269 18.39 2.74 -7.01
C ARG A 269 18.47 2.32 -5.55
N ARG A 270 19.21 1.23 -5.26
CA ARG A 270 19.46 0.77 -3.88
C ARG A 270 20.28 1.80 -3.10
N ALA A 271 21.32 2.35 -3.72
CA ALA A 271 22.18 3.36 -3.10
C ALA A 271 21.40 4.66 -2.82
N ALA A 272 20.53 5.10 -3.73
CA ALA A 272 19.65 6.23 -3.50
C ALA A 272 18.72 6.00 -2.29
N ALA A 273 18.09 4.83 -2.19
CA ALA A 273 17.24 4.49 -1.06
C ALA A 273 18.02 4.44 0.27
N SER A 274 19.21 3.84 0.28
CA SER A 274 20.07 3.80 1.48
C SER A 274 20.56 5.18 1.89
N LEU A 275 20.93 6.04 0.92
CA LEU A 275 21.34 7.42 1.19
C LEU A 275 20.20 8.23 1.80
N VAL A 276 19.00 8.21 1.21
CA VAL A 276 17.85 8.94 1.74
C VAL A 276 17.44 8.41 3.12
N ALA A 277 17.51 7.08 3.32
CA ALA A 277 17.24 6.51 4.63
C ALA A 277 18.23 6.98 5.70
N HIS A 278 19.51 7.11 5.35
CA HIS A 278 20.55 7.67 6.23
C HIS A 278 20.34 9.15 6.52
N ILE A 279 19.92 9.95 5.53
CA ILE A 279 19.56 11.37 5.72
C ILE A 279 18.49 11.52 6.80
N HIS A 280 17.51 10.62 6.83
CA HIS A 280 16.43 10.59 7.81
C HIS A 280 16.76 9.84 9.10
N GLN A 281 17.99 9.36 9.27
CA GLN A 281 18.42 8.55 10.43
C GLN A 281 17.55 7.30 10.62
N MET A 282 16.98 6.76 9.55
CA MET A 282 16.15 5.57 9.61
C MET A 282 17.02 4.31 9.63
N LYS A 283 16.74 3.42 10.59
CA LYS A 283 17.38 2.10 10.64
C LYS A 283 16.93 1.27 9.43
N THR A 284 17.87 0.93 8.58
CA THR A 284 17.63 0.13 7.37
C THR A 284 17.92 -1.34 7.62
N PHE A 285 17.02 -2.23 7.23
CA PHE A 285 17.26 -3.67 7.18
C PHE A 285 17.28 -4.16 5.72
N THR A 286 18.21 -5.04 5.38
CA THR A 286 18.19 -5.79 4.12
C THR A 286 18.52 -7.25 4.40
N PRO A 287 17.64 -8.20 4.04
CA PRO A 287 17.91 -9.62 4.26
C PRO A 287 19.09 -10.08 3.42
N GLN A 288 19.96 -10.88 4.03
CA GLN A 288 21.11 -11.47 3.37
C GLN A 288 20.71 -12.83 2.79
N VAL A 289 20.39 -12.83 1.49
CA VAL A 289 19.91 -14.02 0.80
C VAL A 289 21.07 -14.98 0.55
N SER A 290 21.00 -16.18 1.15
CA SER A 290 21.89 -17.31 0.87
C SER A 290 21.20 -18.36 0.00
N THR A 291 21.94 -19.34 -0.50
CA THR A 291 21.38 -20.47 -1.26
C THR A 291 20.38 -21.29 -0.44
N THR A 292 20.49 -21.28 0.89
CA THR A 292 19.60 -21.96 1.82
C THR A 292 18.42 -21.09 2.30
N TYR A 293 18.28 -19.87 1.76
CA TYR A 293 17.28 -18.92 2.22
C TYR A 293 15.86 -19.34 1.83
N GLY A 294 15.08 -19.70 2.83
CA GLY A 294 13.69 -20.14 2.68
C GLY A 294 12.72 -19.39 3.57
N ILE A 295 11.43 -19.73 3.48
CA ILE A 295 10.32 -19.07 4.17
C ILE A 295 10.53 -19.00 5.70
N LYS A 296 11.12 -20.04 6.30
CA LYS A 296 11.39 -20.05 7.75
C LYS A 296 12.38 -18.96 8.17
N GLN A 297 13.44 -18.75 7.39
CA GLN A 297 14.44 -17.71 7.66
C GLN A 297 13.82 -16.33 7.43
N PHE A 298 13.09 -16.15 6.32
CA PHE A 298 12.35 -14.90 6.05
C PHE A 298 11.37 -14.53 7.16
N ASN A 299 10.63 -15.50 7.72
CA ASN A 299 9.73 -15.25 8.85
C ASN A 299 10.48 -14.87 10.13
N ASN A 300 11.70 -15.39 10.33
CA ASN A 300 12.52 -15.00 11.47
C ASN A 300 13.07 -13.58 11.29
N ASP A 301 13.50 -13.23 10.07
CA ASP A 301 13.93 -11.88 9.72
C ASP A 301 12.79 -10.87 9.89
N LEU A 302 11.57 -11.20 9.47
CA LEU A 302 10.39 -10.36 9.69
C LEU A 302 10.09 -10.15 11.18
N LYS A 303 10.17 -11.22 11.99
CA LYS A 303 10.01 -11.11 13.44
C LYS A 303 11.11 -10.24 14.06
N GLN A 304 12.34 -10.36 13.58
CA GLN A 304 13.44 -9.50 14.02
C GLN A 304 13.16 -8.04 13.68
N VAL A 305 12.65 -7.78 12.47
CA VAL A 305 12.25 -6.43 12.04
C VAL A 305 11.19 -5.82 12.95
N GLU A 306 10.16 -6.61 13.32
CA GLU A 306 9.12 -6.21 14.27
C GLU A 306 9.67 -5.94 15.68
N VAL A 307 10.64 -6.75 16.16
CA VAL A 307 11.20 -6.62 17.50
C VAL A 307 12.18 -5.46 17.63
N GLU A 308 13.02 -5.25 16.62
CA GLU A 308 14.07 -4.22 16.63
C GLU A 308 13.59 -2.84 16.15
N ASN A 309 12.31 -2.72 15.78
CA ASN A 309 11.66 -1.50 15.28
C ASN A 309 12.44 -0.86 14.11
N TYR A 310 12.83 -1.68 13.12
CA TYR A 310 13.40 -1.12 11.89
C TYR A 310 12.35 -0.29 11.16
N GLN A 311 12.72 0.97 10.84
CA GLN A 311 11.82 1.92 10.19
C GLN A 311 11.81 1.78 8.67
N PHE A 312 12.90 1.25 8.09
CA PHE A 312 13.03 1.11 6.64
C PHE A 312 13.47 -0.30 6.25
N PHE A 313 12.65 -0.99 5.46
CA PHE A 313 12.90 -2.34 4.99
C PHE A 313 13.19 -2.32 3.48
N LEU A 314 14.42 -2.67 3.11
CA LEU A 314 14.88 -2.62 1.73
C LEU A 314 15.01 -4.05 1.16
N LEU A 315 14.20 -4.34 0.16
CA LEU A 315 14.18 -5.65 -0.52
C LEU A 315 14.63 -5.49 -1.97
N CYS A 316 15.71 -6.16 -2.36
CA CYS A 316 16.26 -6.06 -3.71
C CYS A 316 15.89 -7.22 -4.64
N PHE A 317 15.50 -8.38 -4.10
CA PHE A 317 15.13 -9.55 -4.89
C PHE A 317 14.10 -10.38 -4.12
N LEU A 318 12.94 -10.58 -4.72
CA LEU A 318 11.85 -11.32 -4.09
C LEU A 318 11.49 -12.50 -4.97
N ASN A 319 11.70 -13.70 -4.44
CA ASN A 319 11.06 -14.90 -4.95
C ASN A 319 9.54 -14.70 -4.90
N ARG A 320 8.80 -15.34 -5.82
CA ARG A 320 7.34 -15.18 -5.95
C ARG A 320 6.60 -15.48 -4.65
N GLU A 321 7.12 -16.41 -3.85
CA GLU A 321 6.56 -16.78 -2.55
C GLU A 321 6.71 -15.65 -1.51
N PHE A 322 7.84 -14.94 -1.48
CA PHE A 322 8.05 -13.81 -0.56
C PHE A 322 7.15 -12.62 -0.91
N LEU A 323 6.85 -12.41 -2.19
CA LEU A 323 5.89 -11.37 -2.63
C LEU A 323 4.49 -11.60 -2.04
N ALA A 324 4.08 -12.85 -1.80
CA ALA A 324 2.79 -13.13 -1.19
C ALA A 324 2.70 -12.66 0.27
N TYR A 325 3.82 -12.70 1.00
CA TYR A 325 3.90 -12.24 2.38
C TYR A 325 3.92 -10.72 2.51
N ILE A 326 4.53 -10.00 1.56
CA ILE A 326 4.57 -8.53 1.56
C ILE A 326 3.22 -7.92 1.20
N ASN A 327 2.43 -8.63 0.39
CA ASN A 327 1.07 -8.21 0.04
C ASN A 327 0.06 -8.40 1.20
N TYR A 328 0.51 -8.87 2.36
CA TYR A 328 -0.31 -9.14 3.55
C TYR A 328 -0.08 -8.06 4.62
#